data_AF-A4EEQ9-F1
#
_entry.id   AF-A4EEQ9-F1
#
_cell.length_a   1.000
_cell.length_b   1.000
_cell.length_c   1.000
_cell.angle_alpha   90.00
_cell.angle_beta   90.00
_cell.angle_gamma   90.00
#
_symmetry.space_group_name_H-M   'P 1'
#
loop_
_entity.id
_entity.type
_entity.pdbx_description
1 polymer ?
#
loop_
_entity_poly.entity_id
_entity_poly.type
_entity_poly.pdbx_seq_one_letter_code
_entity_poly.pdbx_strand_id
1 'polypeptide(L)'
;MQTFDWFNWLALVAVGVFLGLAIDGLVDLATVSAWGSIIMILGLSAGGLVFYFLIERVINFISIGRFSEPQQLQKPRKPLALYFALPIGIIIGVIGAQFGLAELIL
;
A
#
# COMPACT_ATOMS: atom_id res chain seq x y z
N MET A 1 -15.49 -16.89 4.90
CA MET A 1 -15.26 -15.45 4.62
C MET A 1 -16.54 -14.90 4.05
N GLN A 2 -17.04 -13.78 4.56
CA GLN A 2 -18.12 -13.06 3.85
C GLN A 2 -17.56 -12.56 2.51
N THR A 3 -18.41 -12.38 1.50
CA THR A 3 -18.00 -11.89 0.16
C THR A 3 -17.21 -10.58 0.26
N PHE A 4 -17.56 -9.74 1.23
CA PHE A 4 -16.87 -8.49 1.53
C PHE A 4 -15.45 -8.69 2.09
N ASP A 5 -15.22 -9.73 2.91
CA ASP A 5 -13.88 -10.08 3.41
C ASP A 5 -12.96 -10.55 2.27
N TRP A 6 -13.52 -11.26 1.29
CA TRP A 6 -12.76 -11.74 0.13
C TRP A 6 -12.33 -10.61 -0.78
N PHE A 7 -13.22 -9.62 -1.01
CA PHE A 7 -12.86 -8.42 -1.77
C PHE A 7 -11.75 -7.62 -1.08
N ASN A 8 -11.86 -7.40 0.23
CA ASN A 8 -10.81 -6.72 1.01
C ASN A 8 -9.49 -7.52 1.00
N TRP A 9 -9.57 -8.84 1.08
CA TRP A 9 -8.40 -9.70 0.98
C TRP A 9 -7.70 -9.55 -0.37
N LEU A 10 -8.46 -9.61 -1.47
CA LEU A 10 -7.93 -9.49 -2.84
C LEU A 10 -7.32 -8.10 -3.08
N ALA A 11 -7.97 -7.03 -2.60
CA ALA A 11 -7.42 -5.68 -2.65
C ALA A 11 -6.09 -5.57 -1.90
N LEU A 12 -5.99 -6.16 -0.70
CA LEU A 12 -4.74 -6.18 0.07
C LEU A 12 -3.64 -7.00 -0.60
N VAL A 13 -3.99 -8.11 -1.25
CA VAL A 13 -3.05 -8.90 -2.06
C VAL A 13 -2.56 -8.06 -3.25
N ALA A 14 -3.45 -7.39 -3.99
CA ALA A 14 -3.07 -6.56 -5.13
C ALA A 14 -2.15 -5.39 -4.72
N VAL A 15 -2.47 -4.72 -3.62
CA VAL A 15 -1.59 -3.69 -3.02
C VAL A 15 -0.25 -4.30 -2.63
N GLY A 16 -0.24 -5.48 -2.00
CA GLY A 16 0.97 -6.21 -1.68
C GLY A 16 1.82 -6.53 -2.91
N VAL A 17 1.20 -7.00 -4.00
CA VAL A 17 1.89 -7.29 -5.27
C VAL A 17 2.56 -6.04 -5.82
N PHE A 18 1.83 -4.93 -5.87
CA PHE A 18 2.38 -3.65 -6.33
C PHE A 18 3.57 -3.19 -5.46
N LEU A 19 3.44 -3.31 -4.13
CA LEU A 19 4.53 -3.03 -3.19
C LEU A 19 5.74 -3.95 -3.42
N GLY A 20 5.51 -5.25 -3.66
CA GLY A 20 6.57 -6.21 -3.96
C GLY A 20 7.35 -5.84 -5.23
N LEU A 21 6.66 -5.46 -6.30
CA LEU A 21 7.29 -4.98 -7.54
C LEU A 21 8.09 -3.69 -7.30
N ALA A 22 7.54 -2.75 -6.53
CA ALA A 22 8.24 -1.50 -6.20
C ALA A 22 9.49 -1.73 -5.34
N ILE A 23 9.45 -2.68 -4.40
CA ILE A 23 10.61 -3.07 -3.58
C ILE A 23 11.69 -3.67 -4.48
N ASP A 24 11.32 -4.59 -5.37
CA ASP A 24 12.27 -5.22 -6.30
C ASP A 24 12.96 -4.16 -7.18
N GLY A 25 12.19 -3.23 -7.76
CA GLY A 25 12.75 -2.11 -8.52
C GLY A 25 13.68 -1.22 -7.68
N LEU A 26 13.35 -0.95 -6.41
CA LEU A 26 14.25 -0.20 -5.52
C LEU A 26 15.56 -0.95 -5.23
N VAL A 27 15.48 -2.27 -5.06
CA VAL A 27 16.65 -3.14 -4.84
C VAL A 27 17.51 -3.16 -6.09
N ASP A 28 16.91 -3.29 -7.27
CA ASP A 28 17.63 -3.24 -8.55
C ASP A 28 18.37 -1.90 -8.71
N LEU A 29 17.70 -0.78 -8.43
CA LEU A 29 18.35 0.55 -8.40
C LEU A 29 19.52 0.62 -7.41
N ALA A 30 19.42 -0.06 -6.27
CA ALA A 30 20.51 -0.11 -5.29
C ALA A 30 21.69 -0.93 -5.81
N THR A 31 21.44 -2.01 -6.57
CA THR A 31 22.51 -2.83 -7.17
C THR A 31 23.32 -2.05 -8.19
N VAL A 32 22.69 -1.17 -8.97
CA VAL A 32 23.35 -0.26 -9.91
C VAL A 32 23.86 1.04 -9.28
N SER A 33 23.84 1.14 -7.94
CA SER A 33 24.29 2.31 -7.17
C SER A 33 23.61 3.63 -7.55
N ALA A 34 22.37 3.57 -8.05
CA ALA A 34 21.58 4.74 -8.43
C ALA A 34 20.93 5.44 -7.23
N TRP A 35 21.73 5.77 -6.21
CA TRP A 35 21.27 6.37 -4.95
C TRP A 35 20.48 7.67 -5.13
N GLY A 36 20.83 8.47 -6.14
CA GLY A 36 20.09 9.69 -6.48
C GLY A 36 18.63 9.40 -6.85
N SER A 37 18.41 8.39 -7.70
CA SER A 37 17.07 7.95 -8.10
C SER A 37 16.29 7.38 -6.93
N ILE A 38 16.95 6.58 -6.06
CA ILE A 38 16.32 6.04 -4.83
C ILE A 38 15.84 7.16 -3.92
N ILE A 39 16.70 8.14 -3.63
CA ILE A 39 16.36 9.29 -2.78
C ILE A 39 15.21 10.11 -3.39
N MET A 40 15.25 10.32 -4.72
CA MET A 40 14.17 11.03 -5.42
C MET A 40 12.84 10.28 -5.33
N ILE A 41 12.82 8.97 -5.57
CA ILE A 41 11.60 8.14 -5.48
C ILE A 41 11.04 8.15 -4.06
N LEU A 42 11.91 7.98 -3.05
CA LEU A 42 11.51 8.03 -1.64
C LEU A 42 10.98 9.42 -1.27
N GLY A 43 11.63 10.49 -1.75
CA GLY A 43 11.22 11.87 -1.53
C GLY A 43 9.85 12.18 -2.13
N LEU A 44 9.60 11.77 -3.38
CA LEU A 44 8.30 11.94 -4.04
C LEU A 44 7.21 11.13 -3.35
N SER A 45 7.50 9.90 -2.96
CA SER A 45 6.56 9.03 -2.22
C SER A 45 6.20 9.63 -0.87
N ALA A 46 7.20 10.09 -0.10
CA ALA A 46 6.99 10.74 1.18
C ALA A 46 6.21 12.06 1.03
N GLY A 47 6.56 12.87 0.03
CA GLY A 47 5.85 14.11 -0.29
C GLY A 47 4.37 13.87 -0.62
N GLY A 48 4.08 12.84 -1.42
CA GLY A 48 2.70 12.43 -1.74
C GLY A 48 1.90 12.03 -0.50
N LEU A 49 2.51 11.27 0.43
CA LEU A 49 1.87 10.90 1.70
C LEU A 49 1.59 12.12 2.57
N VAL A 50 2.56 13.02 2.73
CA VAL A 50 2.37 14.27 3.49
C VAL A 50 1.23 15.08 2.89
N PHE A 51 1.18 15.21 1.56
CA PHE A 51 0.12 15.93 0.87
C PHE A 51 -1.26 15.28 1.06
N TYR A 52 -1.33 13.94 1.00
CA TYR A 52 -2.55 13.18 1.30
C TYR A 52 -3.04 13.47 2.73
N PHE A 53 -2.17 13.39 3.73
CA PHE A 53 -2.54 13.71 5.12
C PHE A 53 -2.96 15.18 5.28
N LEU A 54 -2.34 16.09 4.54
CA LEU A 54 -2.71 17.50 4.56
C LEU A 54 -4.13 17.69 4.03
N ILE A 55 -4.46 17.07 2.89
CA ILE A 55 -5.81 17.10 2.31
C ILE A 55 -6.81 16.45 3.25
N GLU A 56 -6.51 15.27 3.78
CA GLU A 56 -7.39 14.57 4.72
C GLU A 56 -7.67 15.45 5.95
N ARG A 57 -6.65 16.14 6.46
CA ARG A 57 -6.79 17.09 7.57
C ARG A 57 -7.65 18.29 7.20
N VAL A 58 -7.51 18.83 5.98
CA VAL A 58 -8.34 19.94 5.49
C VAL A 58 -9.79 19.50 5.31
N ILE A 59 -10.03 18.32 4.72
CA ILE A 59 -11.36 17.73 4.55
C ILE A 59 -11.99 17.50 5.92
N ASN A 60 -11.27 16.90 6.85
CA ASN A 60 -11.75 16.69 8.22
C ASN A 60 -12.02 18.03 8.92
N PHE A 61 -11.16 19.03 8.75
CA PHE A 61 -11.37 20.35 9.33
C PHE A 61 -12.64 21.02 8.80
N ILE A 62 -12.92 20.89 7.50
CA ILE A 62 -14.16 21.38 6.87
C ILE A 62 -15.36 20.53 7.33
N SER A 63 -15.19 19.23 7.52
CA SER A 63 -16.26 18.31 7.93
C SER A 63 -16.58 18.33 9.42
N ILE A 64 -15.75 18.94 10.29
CA ILE A 64 -16.02 19.10 11.74
C ILE A 64 -17.30 19.91 12.02
N GLY A 65 -17.90 20.57 11.01
CA GLY A 65 -19.26 21.11 11.09
C GLY A 65 -20.39 20.06 11.02
N ARG A 66 -20.11 18.80 10.66
CA ARG A 66 -21.08 17.69 10.58
C ARG A 66 -20.55 16.46 11.32
N PHE A 67 -21.03 16.31 12.55
CA PHE A 67 -21.14 15.05 13.30
C PHE A 67 -20.04 14.02 13.04
N SER A 68 -18.91 14.13 13.75
CA SER A 68 -18.07 12.96 13.97
C SER A 68 -18.81 11.98 14.87
N GLU A 69 -19.42 10.95 14.28
CA GLU A 69 -19.91 9.81 15.06
C GLU A 69 -18.74 9.21 15.84
N PRO A 70 -18.93 8.90 17.14
CA PRO A 70 -17.90 8.23 17.92
C PRO A 70 -17.59 6.89 17.25
N GLN A 71 -16.33 6.68 16.87
CA GLN A 71 -15.86 5.39 16.35
C GLN A 71 -16.14 4.32 17.41
N GLN A 72 -17.24 3.59 17.24
CA GLN A 72 -17.51 2.43 18.07
C GLN A 72 -16.36 1.45 17.82
N LEU A 73 -15.56 1.22 18.85
CA LEU A 73 -14.55 0.17 18.96
C LEU A 73 -15.23 -1.21 18.98
N GLN A 74 -16.07 -1.52 17.99
CA GLN A 74 -16.36 -2.90 17.67
C GLN A 74 -15.09 -3.42 17.03
N LYS A 75 -14.37 -4.29 17.73
CA LYS A 75 -13.21 -5.00 17.20
C LYS A 75 -13.78 -6.21 16.47
N PRO A 76 -14.14 -6.14 15.16
CA PRO A 76 -14.53 -7.33 14.45
C PRO A 76 -13.35 -8.30 14.55
N ARG A 77 -13.63 -9.57 14.84
CA ARG A 77 -12.63 -10.64 14.75
C ARG A 77 -12.18 -10.71 13.29
N LYS A 78 -11.18 -9.89 12.93
CA LYS A 78 -10.65 -9.84 11.57
C LYS A 78 -10.15 -11.24 11.22
N PRO A 79 -10.58 -11.81 10.09
CA PRO A 79 -10.17 -13.15 9.71
C PRO A 79 -8.65 -13.19 9.59
N LEU A 80 -8.01 -14.20 10.20
CA LEU A 80 -6.54 -14.40 10.19
C LEU A 80 -5.94 -14.28 8.79
N ALA A 81 -6.66 -14.77 7.79
CA ALA A 81 -6.27 -14.68 6.38
C ALA A 81 -6.10 -13.23 5.87
N LEU A 82 -6.80 -12.25 6.43
CA LEU A 82 -6.64 -10.83 6.08
C LEU A 82 -5.27 -10.29 6.52
N TYR A 83 -4.71 -10.80 7.62
CA TYR A 83 -3.36 -10.43 8.06
C TYR A 83 -2.28 -11.00 7.15
N PHE A 84 -2.53 -12.16 6.54
CA PHE A 84 -1.60 -12.78 5.61
C PHE A 84 -1.74 -12.28 4.17
N ALA A 85 -2.85 -11.60 3.83
CA ALA A 85 -3.10 -11.08 2.47
C ALA A 85 -1.95 -10.21 1.95
N LEU A 86 -1.53 -9.25 2.76
CA LEU A 86 -0.49 -8.29 2.39
C LEU A 86 0.91 -8.91 2.27
N PRO A 87 1.43 -9.68 3.24
CA PRO A 87 2.72 -10.34 3.07
C PRO A 87 2.71 -11.38 1.94
N ILE A 88 1.60 -12.09 1.71
CA ILE A 88 1.46 -12.98 0.55
C ILE A 88 1.54 -12.18 -0.74
N GLY A 89 0.82 -11.06 -0.84
CA GLY A 89 0.88 -10.17 -1.99
C GLY A 89 2.30 -9.68 -2.26
N ILE A 90 3.05 -9.25 -1.24
CA ILE A 90 4.45 -8.81 -1.39
C ILE A 90 5.31 -9.93 -1.95
N ILE A 91 5.21 -11.14 -1.41
CA ILE A 91 5.97 -12.31 -1.90
C ILE A 91 5.64 -12.57 -3.36
N ILE A 92 4.35 -12.58 -3.72
CA ILE A 92 3.90 -12.75 -5.11
C ILE A 92 4.44 -11.64 -6.01
N GLY A 93 4.44 -10.39 -5.55
CA GLY A 93 4.98 -9.24 -6.28
C GLY A 93 6.47 -9.37 -6.55
N VAL A 94 7.28 -9.67 -5.53
CA VAL A 94 8.74 -9.85 -5.67
C VAL A 94 9.07 -11.03 -6.57
N ILE A 95 8.41 -12.18 -6.38
CA ILE A 95 8.60 -13.34 -7.25
C ILE A 95 8.18 -12.98 -8.67
N GLY A 96 7.04 -12.31 -8.83
CA GLY A 96 6.53 -11.87 -10.12
C GLY A 96 7.48 -10.94 -10.86
N ALA A 97 8.14 -10.02 -10.15
CA ALA A 97 9.15 -9.13 -10.71
C ALA A 97 10.25 -9.91 -11.43
N GLN A 98 10.74 -10.99 -10.82
CA GLN A 98 11.76 -11.87 -11.41
C GLN A 98 11.29 -12.60 -12.69
N PHE A 99 9.99 -12.78 -12.84
CA PHE A 99 9.37 -13.34 -14.05
C PHE A 99 8.99 -12.27 -15.09
N GLY A 100 9.41 -11.02 -14.91
CA GLY A 100 9.14 -9.92 -15.85
C GLY A 100 7.79 -9.23 -15.66
N LEU A 101 7.06 -9.49 -14.56
CA LEU A 101 5.82 -8.75 -14.29
C LEU A 101 6.06 -7.27 -14.00
N ALA A 102 7.26 -6.90 -13.56
CA ALA A 102 7.62 -5.50 -13.37
C ALA A 102 7.53 -4.73 -14.69
N GLU A 103 8.10 -5.25 -15.78
CA GLU A 103 8.10 -4.61 -17.11
C GLU A 103 6.70 -4.54 -17.76
N LEU A 104 5.79 -5.42 -17.35
CA LEU A 104 4.42 -5.47 -17.86
C LEU A 104 3.48 -4.48 -17.14
N ILE A 105 3.75 -4.21 -15.87
CA ILE A 105 2.81 -3.52 -14.96
C ILE A 105 3.28 -2.11 -14.60
N LEU A 106 4.58 -1.90 -14.42
CA LEU A 106 5.20 -0.61 -14.08
C LEU A 106 5.72 0.09 -15.33
#